data_AF-A0A8J8JCZ3-F1
#
_entry.id   AF-A0A8J8JCZ3-F1
#
_cell.length_a   1.000
_cell.length_b   1.000
_cell.length_c   1.000
_cell.angle_alpha   90.00
_cell.angle_beta   90.00
_cell.angle_gamma   90.00
#
_symmetry.space_group_name_H-M   'P 1'
#
loop_
_entity.id
_entity.type
_entity.pdbx_description
1 polymer ?
#
loop_
_entity_poly.entity_id
_entity_poly.type
_entity_poly.pdbx_seq_one_letter_code
_entity_poly.pdbx_strand_id
1 'polypeptide(L)'
;MKLEQALEEYEKRRKKAEKEAEKVRKKYNKRLEKKVKDILKKIDALERKEVPRNVDERIKRIVTAEKKSYVGALRKALESIETMDDLGKRLPDLAKLHVGHGKYLLLIFEKDVYTINRLLKELNEDYLNYYEELSKKDLIELEIGELIEGEDETKKNLSLAEKEKEDLQKKVEEKKAELEGFYREHGLDELEKGIKELSSRVKRGEMEVRSRASKLQKPIKRMRLHEEIASEFVKDSSVVLKRPEEFVSLLQKIYPRLEGKHKKTAQWLIENLLEKTEAIEDDRKKLVELEKKRDKIISDAETKKKEIWELERLIEEKEAEIKKLKRQLEHLEKELNKSLRKLEEILGEKIER
;
A
#
# COMPACT_ATOMS: atom_id res chain seq x y z
N MET A 1 19.19 -25.22 -22.21
CA MET A 1 18.97 -26.27 -21.19
C MET A 1 17.64 -26.05 -20.49
N LYS A 2 16.91 -27.12 -20.10
CA LYS A 2 15.66 -26.97 -19.31
C LYS A 2 15.96 -26.48 -17.89
N LEU A 3 15.08 -25.66 -17.32
CA LEU A 3 15.24 -25.08 -15.98
C LEU A 3 15.51 -26.12 -14.88
N GLU A 4 14.74 -27.21 -14.84
CA GLU A 4 14.94 -28.29 -13.86
C GLU A 4 16.36 -28.90 -13.94
N GLN A 5 16.84 -29.15 -15.16
CA GLN A 5 18.18 -29.67 -15.41
C GLN A 5 19.26 -28.66 -15.00
N ALA A 6 19.03 -27.38 -15.29
CA ALA A 6 19.93 -26.29 -14.91
C ALA A 6 20.08 -26.16 -13.39
N LEU A 7 18.96 -26.25 -12.65
CA LEU A 7 18.94 -26.20 -11.20
C LEU A 7 19.67 -27.39 -10.57
N GLU A 8 19.41 -28.61 -11.05
CA GLU A 8 20.15 -29.79 -10.60
C GLU A 8 21.65 -29.69 -10.87
N GLU A 9 22.04 -29.21 -12.06
CA GLU A 9 23.45 -29.06 -12.42
C GLU A 9 24.12 -28.00 -11.56
N TYR A 10 23.43 -26.88 -11.31
CA TYR A 10 23.90 -25.82 -10.43
C TYR A 10 24.07 -26.30 -8.99
N GLU A 11 23.13 -27.07 -8.44
CA GLU A 11 23.28 -27.69 -7.12
C GLU A 11 24.49 -28.64 -7.06
N LYS A 12 24.69 -29.45 -8.10
CA LYS A 12 25.85 -30.36 -8.18
C LYS A 12 27.16 -29.57 -8.18
N ARG A 13 27.23 -28.47 -8.97
CA ARG A 13 28.40 -27.56 -8.98
C ARG A 13 28.61 -26.89 -7.63
N ARG A 14 27.54 -26.43 -6.97
CA ARG A 14 27.56 -25.82 -5.61
C ARG A 14 28.10 -26.79 -4.56
N LYS A 15 27.55 -28.01 -4.49
CA LYS A 15 28.02 -29.05 -3.54
C LYS A 15 29.49 -29.44 -3.78
N LYS A 16 29.93 -29.43 -5.04
CA LYS A 16 31.34 -29.69 -5.38
C LYS A 16 32.24 -28.52 -4.97
N ALA A 17 31.83 -27.30 -5.28
CA ALA A 17 32.49 -26.06 -4.87
C ALA A 17 32.67 -25.95 -3.35
N GLU A 18 31.61 -26.23 -2.59
CA GLU A 18 31.63 -26.22 -1.12
C GLU A 18 32.61 -27.25 -0.55
N LYS A 19 32.60 -28.49 -1.06
CA LYS A 19 33.58 -29.53 -0.69
C LYS A 19 35.00 -29.12 -1.03
N GLU A 20 35.21 -28.46 -2.16
CA GLU A 20 36.52 -27.97 -2.56
C GLU A 20 36.99 -26.79 -1.72
N ALA A 21 36.10 -25.86 -1.37
CA ALA A 21 36.37 -24.75 -0.46
C ALA A 21 36.73 -25.27 0.95
N GLU A 22 36.02 -26.29 1.45
CA GLU A 22 36.34 -26.91 2.73
C GLU A 22 37.72 -27.61 2.72
N LYS A 23 38.09 -28.23 1.61
CA LYS A 23 39.45 -28.78 1.41
C LYS A 23 40.51 -27.68 1.44
N VAL A 24 40.26 -26.53 0.82
CA VAL A 24 41.15 -25.36 0.86
C VAL A 24 41.29 -24.85 2.30
N ARG A 25 40.17 -24.65 3.02
CA ARG A 25 40.18 -24.27 4.45
C ARG A 25 41.02 -25.22 5.29
N LYS A 26 40.81 -26.54 5.17
CA LYS A 26 41.59 -27.57 5.89
C LYS A 26 43.08 -27.55 5.53
N LYS A 27 43.42 -27.41 4.24
CA LYS A 27 44.81 -27.33 3.74
C LYS A 27 45.55 -26.15 4.35
N TYR A 28 44.94 -24.97 4.33
CA TYR A 28 45.57 -23.74 4.82
C TYR A 28 45.58 -23.64 6.34
N ASN A 29 44.54 -24.08 7.04
CA ASN A 29 44.57 -24.15 8.52
C ASN A 29 45.68 -25.08 9.03
N LYS A 30 45.94 -26.22 8.36
CA LYS A 30 47.08 -27.09 8.71
C LYS A 30 48.44 -26.43 8.48
N ARG A 31 48.57 -25.58 7.45
CA ARG A 31 49.80 -24.82 7.17
C ARG A 31 49.99 -23.69 8.20
N LEU A 32 48.91 -22.99 8.51
CA LEU A 32 48.82 -21.97 9.55
C LEU A 32 49.31 -22.52 10.89
N GLU A 33 48.76 -23.65 11.35
CA GLU A 33 49.14 -24.26 12.63
C GLU A 33 50.65 -24.56 12.71
N LYS A 34 51.23 -25.09 11.62
CA LYS A 34 52.68 -25.35 11.56
C LYS A 34 53.50 -24.06 11.62
N LYS A 35 53.15 -23.06 10.80
CA LYS A 35 53.88 -21.79 10.74
C LYS A 35 53.78 -21.01 12.05
N VAL A 36 52.60 -20.97 12.69
CA VAL A 36 52.40 -20.33 14.00
C VAL A 36 53.28 -21.01 15.06
N LYS A 37 53.31 -22.35 15.11
CA LYS A 37 54.21 -23.09 16.03
C LYS A 37 55.68 -22.78 15.78
N ASP A 38 56.10 -22.67 14.52
CA ASP A 38 57.49 -22.35 14.19
C ASP A 38 57.86 -20.91 14.56
N ILE A 39 56.96 -19.94 14.37
CA ILE A 39 57.16 -18.56 14.80
C ILE A 39 57.24 -18.48 16.33
N LEU A 40 56.33 -19.15 17.05
CA LEU A 40 56.35 -19.19 18.53
C LEU A 40 57.66 -19.76 19.07
N LYS A 41 58.20 -20.84 18.47
CA LYS A 41 59.52 -21.38 18.84
C LYS A 41 60.66 -20.36 18.66
N LYS A 42 60.61 -19.54 17.61
CA LYS A 42 61.60 -18.48 17.37
C LYS A 42 61.46 -17.34 18.37
N ILE A 43 60.23 -17.00 18.75
CA ILE A 43 59.94 -16.03 19.80
C ILE A 43 60.47 -16.53 21.15
N ASP A 44 60.25 -17.79 21.50
CA ASP A 44 60.78 -18.40 22.74
C ASP A 44 62.32 -18.39 22.76
N ALA A 45 62.96 -18.68 21.63
CA ALA A 45 64.41 -18.63 21.50
C ALA A 45 64.96 -17.20 21.68
N LEU A 46 64.26 -16.20 21.13
CA LEU A 46 64.61 -14.79 21.31
C LEU A 46 64.47 -14.35 22.77
N GLU A 47 63.41 -14.78 23.47
CA GLU A 47 63.19 -14.47 24.88
C GLU A 47 64.36 -14.97 25.76
N ARG A 48 64.83 -16.20 25.52
CA ARG A 48 65.92 -16.84 26.27
C ARG A 48 67.31 -16.25 26.02
N LYS A 49 67.51 -15.53 24.92
CA LYS A 49 68.82 -14.93 24.60
C LYS A 49 69.12 -13.72 25.48
N GLU A 50 70.28 -13.73 26.14
CA GLU A 50 70.78 -12.59 26.91
C GLU A 50 71.33 -11.48 26.00
N VAL A 51 71.24 -10.23 26.47
CA VAL A 51 71.87 -9.09 25.79
C VAL A 51 73.39 -9.19 25.99
N PRO A 52 74.21 -9.08 24.93
CA PRO A 52 75.67 -9.16 25.02
C PRO A 52 76.26 -8.22 26.09
N ARG A 53 77.31 -8.69 26.80
CA ARG A 53 77.94 -7.97 27.93
C ARG A 53 78.67 -6.69 27.52
N ASN A 54 78.96 -6.52 26.24
CA ASN A 54 79.68 -5.38 25.65
C ASN A 54 78.77 -4.19 25.27
N VAL A 55 77.50 -4.21 25.67
CA VAL A 55 76.51 -3.17 25.38
C VAL A 55 76.35 -2.25 26.59
N ASP A 56 76.27 -0.94 26.34
CA ASP A 56 76.04 0.09 27.37
C ASP A 56 74.84 -0.25 28.27
N GLU A 57 74.98 -0.04 29.59
CA GLU A 57 73.99 -0.44 30.59
C GLU A 57 72.62 0.26 30.40
N ARG A 58 72.60 1.49 29.87
CA ARG A 58 71.36 2.21 29.52
C ARG A 58 70.67 1.58 28.31
N ILE A 59 71.44 1.22 27.28
CA ILE A 59 70.92 0.54 26.07
C ILE A 59 70.42 -0.86 26.44
N LYS A 60 71.15 -1.58 27.29
CA LYS A 60 70.79 -2.90 27.79
C LYS A 60 69.44 -2.90 28.51
N ARG A 61 69.15 -1.89 29.34
CA ARG A 61 67.84 -1.73 29.99
C ARG A 61 66.71 -1.49 28.99
N ILE A 62 66.92 -0.62 28.01
CA ILE A 62 65.94 -0.30 26.96
C ILE A 62 65.64 -1.56 26.12
N VAL A 63 66.67 -2.25 25.64
CA VAL A 63 66.51 -3.45 24.80
C VAL A 63 65.84 -4.59 25.56
N THR A 64 66.11 -4.75 26.85
CA THR A 64 65.45 -5.79 27.66
C THR A 64 63.95 -5.53 27.82
N ALA A 65 63.55 -4.28 28.05
CA ALA A 65 62.15 -3.89 28.14
C ALA A 65 61.43 -4.05 26.79
N GLU A 66 62.05 -3.59 25.70
CA GLU A 66 61.52 -3.77 24.34
C GLU A 66 61.39 -5.23 23.94
N LYS A 67 62.40 -6.06 24.26
CA LYS A 67 62.37 -7.51 24.03
C LYS A 67 61.16 -8.15 24.70
N LYS A 68 60.92 -7.83 25.98
CA LYS A 68 59.79 -8.38 26.74
C LYS A 68 58.45 -7.95 26.14
N SER A 69 58.32 -6.68 25.74
CA SER A 69 57.11 -6.15 25.10
C SER A 69 56.86 -6.79 23.73
N TYR A 70 57.88 -6.89 22.89
CA TYR A 70 57.81 -7.48 21.56
C TYR A 70 57.44 -8.97 21.60
N VAL A 71 58.13 -9.75 22.43
CA VAL A 71 57.86 -11.18 22.64
C VAL A 71 56.44 -11.38 23.18
N GLY A 72 56.04 -10.63 24.22
CA GLY A 72 54.73 -10.78 24.83
C GLY A 72 53.59 -10.43 23.88
N ALA A 73 53.73 -9.35 23.11
CA ALA A 73 52.69 -8.91 22.19
C ALA A 73 52.57 -9.83 20.96
N LEU A 74 53.69 -10.27 20.38
CA LEU A 74 53.67 -11.23 19.27
C LEU A 74 53.12 -12.59 19.71
N ARG A 75 53.55 -13.10 20.88
CA ARG A 75 53.05 -14.37 21.43
C ARG A 75 51.55 -14.32 21.61
N LYS A 76 51.03 -13.29 22.28
CA LYS A 76 49.58 -13.11 22.49
C LYS A 76 48.81 -13.00 21.16
N ALA A 77 49.34 -12.28 20.18
CA ALA A 77 48.70 -12.16 18.88
C ALA A 77 48.64 -13.51 18.15
N LEU A 78 49.74 -14.26 18.13
CA LEU A 78 49.85 -15.55 17.44
C LEU A 78 49.08 -16.69 18.13
N GLU A 79 49.06 -16.73 19.45
CA GLU A 79 48.29 -17.73 20.22
C GLU A 79 46.78 -17.57 20.05
N SER A 80 46.33 -16.36 19.69
CA SER A 80 44.90 -16.09 19.44
C SER A 80 44.41 -16.48 18.04
N ILE A 81 45.28 -17.05 17.20
CA ILE A 81 44.99 -17.38 15.80
C ILE A 81 44.80 -18.90 15.68
N GLU A 82 43.54 -19.33 15.56
CA GLU A 82 43.18 -20.75 15.37
C GLU A 82 42.88 -21.08 13.90
N THR A 83 42.34 -20.11 13.16
CA THR A 83 41.94 -20.27 11.75
C THR A 83 42.53 -19.19 10.84
N MET A 84 42.49 -19.43 9.52
CA MET A 84 42.87 -18.40 8.54
C MET A 84 42.02 -17.13 8.63
N ASP A 85 40.76 -17.25 9.03
CA ASP A 85 39.87 -16.10 9.20
C ASP A 85 40.29 -15.27 10.44
N ASP A 86 40.78 -15.93 11.50
CA ASP A 86 41.36 -15.25 12.67
C ASP A 86 42.69 -14.57 12.32
N LEU A 87 43.52 -15.21 11.49
CA LEU A 87 44.73 -14.61 10.96
C LEU A 87 44.40 -13.31 10.23
N GLY A 88 43.40 -13.31 9.34
CA GLY A 88 42.94 -12.13 8.61
C GLY A 88 42.62 -10.95 9.53
N LYS A 89 41.92 -11.20 10.65
CA LYS A 89 41.58 -10.18 11.65
C LYS A 89 42.80 -9.67 12.42
N ARG A 90 43.85 -10.50 12.59
CA ARG A 90 45.06 -10.20 13.39
C ARG A 90 46.24 -9.68 12.58
N LEU A 91 46.23 -9.81 11.26
CA LEU A 91 47.28 -9.28 10.37
C LEU A 91 47.60 -7.78 10.62
N PRO A 92 46.61 -6.88 10.83
CA PRO A 92 46.90 -5.48 11.15
C PRO A 92 47.66 -5.30 12.47
N ASP A 93 47.37 -6.12 13.47
CA ASP A 93 48.05 -6.08 14.77
C ASP A 93 49.50 -6.58 14.63
N LEU A 94 49.70 -7.68 13.90
CA LEU A 94 51.03 -8.23 13.60
C LEU A 94 51.91 -7.25 12.83
N ALA A 95 51.34 -6.53 11.86
CA ALA A 95 52.06 -5.51 11.09
C ALA A 95 52.54 -4.33 11.96
N LYS A 96 51.72 -3.87 12.92
CA LYS A 96 52.04 -2.75 13.81
C LYS A 96 53.19 -3.07 14.78
N LEU A 97 53.33 -4.33 15.20
CA LEU A 97 54.36 -4.75 16.15
C LEU A 97 55.79 -4.57 15.62
N HIS A 98 55.98 -4.66 14.31
CA HIS A 98 57.29 -4.47 13.69
C HIS A 98 57.68 -3.00 13.52
N VAL A 99 56.70 -2.11 13.36
CA VAL A 99 56.94 -0.66 13.21
C VAL A 99 57.25 0.01 14.56
N GLY A 100 56.65 -0.49 15.66
CA GLY A 100 56.75 0.13 16.98
C GLY A 100 57.89 -0.36 17.89
N HIS A 101 58.29 -1.64 17.81
CA HIS A 101 59.21 -2.26 18.79
C HIS A 101 60.52 -2.81 18.20
N GLY A 102 60.73 -2.68 16.89
CA GLY A 102 61.84 -3.36 16.20
C GLY A 102 63.20 -2.65 16.25
N LYS A 103 63.26 -1.35 16.53
CA LYS A 103 64.46 -0.53 16.22
C LYS A 103 65.69 -0.89 17.07
N TYR A 104 65.58 -1.00 18.39
CA TYR A 104 66.73 -1.39 19.23
C TYR A 104 66.93 -2.90 19.31
N LEU A 105 65.85 -3.67 19.11
CA LEU A 105 65.94 -5.13 18.96
C LEU A 105 66.72 -5.54 17.71
N LEU A 106 66.55 -4.83 16.58
CA LEU A 106 67.32 -5.08 15.36
C LEU A 106 68.82 -4.81 15.55
N LEU A 107 69.21 -3.83 16.37
CA LEU A 107 70.62 -3.51 16.61
C LEU A 107 71.38 -4.62 17.35
N ILE A 108 70.68 -5.47 18.11
CA ILE A 108 71.30 -6.49 18.98
C ILE A 108 70.94 -7.92 18.55
N PHE A 109 69.71 -8.15 18.10
CA PHE A 109 69.17 -9.45 17.72
C PHE A 109 68.72 -9.49 16.26
N GLU A 110 69.43 -8.75 15.40
CA GLU A 110 69.16 -8.59 13.97
C GLU A 110 68.69 -9.89 13.29
N LYS A 111 69.51 -10.95 13.39
CA LYS A 111 69.25 -12.25 12.75
C LYS A 111 67.95 -12.90 13.22
N ASP A 112 67.63 -12.81 14.50
CA ASP A 112 66.43 -13.43 15.09
C ASP A 112 65.18 -12.65 14.69
N VAL A 113 65.23 -11.32 14.74
CA VAL A 113 64.12 -10.45 14.34
C VAL A 113 63.85 -10.60 12.84
N TYR A 114 64.87 -10.62 11.98
CA TYR A 114 64.68 -10.88 10.54
C TYR A 114 64.09 -12.27 10.27
N THR A 115 64.49 -13.29 11.03
CA THR A 115 63.93 -14.64 10.89
C THR A 115 62.43 -14.65 11.22
N ILE A 116 62.03 -14.00 12.31
CA ILE A 116 60.61 -13.86 12.70
C ILE A 116 59.83 -13.07 11.63
N ASN A 117 60.39 -11.96 11.14
CA ASN A 117 59.76 -11.13 10.10
C ASN A 117 59.55 -11.92 8.81
N ARG A 118 60.53 -12.72 8.40
CA ARG A 118 60.41 -13.58 7.21
C ARG A 118 59.25 -14.56 7.37
N LEU A 119 59.16 -15.25 8.52
CA LEU A 119 58.08 -16.21 8.76
C LEU A 119 56.70 -15.54 8.81
N LEU A 120 56.60 -14.32 9.36
CA LEU A 120 55.36 -13.54 9.37
C LEU A 120 54.96 -13.05 7.97
N LYS A 121 55.93 -12.70 7.13
CA LYS A 121 55.68 -12.38 5.71
C LYS A 121 55.16 -13.62 4.96
N GLU A 122 55.81 -14.76 5.16
CA GLU A 122 55.37 -16.04 4.58
C GLU A 122 53.97 -16.45 5.10
N LEU A 123 53.60 -16.04 6.32
CA LEU A 123 52.26 -16.26 6.87
C LEU A 123 51.21 -15.38 6.20
N ASN A 124 51.53 -14.11 5.93
CA ASN A 124 50.67 -13.19 5.19
C ASN A 124 50.48 -13.62 3.73
N GLU A 125 51.53 -14.10 3.08
CA GLU A 125 51.45 -14.68 1.73
C GLU A 125 50.52 -15.90 1.68
N ASP A 126 50.59 -16.79 2.69
CA ASP A 126 49.65 -17.91 2.79
C ASP A 126 48.20 -17.46 2.97
N TYR A 127 47.95 -16.38 3.71
CA TYR A 127 46.60 -15.82 3.87
C TYR A 127 46.06 -15.25 2.55
N LEU A 128 46.88 -14.50 1.80
CA LEU A 128 46.47 -13.98 0.49
C LEU A 128 46.17 -15.11 -0.49
N ASN A 129 47.02 -16.14 -0.53
CA ASN A 129 46.79 -17.33 -1.35
C ASN A 129 45.53 -18.10 -0.93
N TYR A 130 45.25 -18.20 0.37
CA TYR A 130 44.03 -18.79 0.90
C TYR A 130 42.78 -18.04 0.43
N TYR A 131 42.80 -16.71 0.54
CA TYR A 131 41.69 -15.86 0.12
C TYR A 131 41.45 -15.94 -1.39
N GLU A 132 42.51 -15.95 -2.19
CA GLU A 132 42.43 -16.09 -3.64
C GLU A 132 41.96 -17.49 -4.09
N GLU A 133 42.43 -18.56 -3.44
CA GLU A 133 41.95 -19.93 -3.73
C GLU A 133 40.47 -20.12 -3.33
N LEU A 134 40.00 -19.44 -2.28
CA LEU A 134 38.60 -19.50 -1.87
C LEU A 134 37.67 -18.68 -2.77
N SER A 135 38.05 -17.47 -3.14
CA SER A 135 37.21 -16.57 -3.95
C SER A 135 36.93 -17.15 -5.35
N LYS A 136 37.85 -17.97 -5.88
CA LYS A 136 37.67 -18.69 -7.15
C LYS A 136 36.69 -19.86 -7.07
N LYS A 137 36.31 -20.29 -5.86
CA LYS A 137 35.52 -21.50 -5.62
C LYS A 137 34.13 -21.22 -5.05
N ASP A 138 33.81 -19.98 -4.71
CA ASP A 138 32.52 -19.65 -4.10
C ASP A 138 31.45 -19.45 -5.18
N LEU A 139 30.33 -20.19 -5.07
CA LEU A 139 29.17 -20.06 -5.96
C LEU A 139 28.05 -19.34 -5.21
N ILE A 140 27.50 -18.28 -5.82
CA ILE A 140 26.45 -17.43 -5.22
C ILE A 140 25.14 -18.21 -5.12
N GLU A 141 24.55 -18.29 -3.93
CA GLU A 141 23.24 -18.91 -3.74
C GLU A 141 22.14 -18.21 -4.56
N LEU A 142 21.32 -19.00 -5.28
CA LEU A 142 20.23 -18.53 -6.12
C LEU A 142 18.92 -19.19 -5.64
N GLU A 143 18.01 -18.39 -5.10
CA GLU A 143 16.69 -18.79 -4.58
C GLU A 143 15.65 -18.97 -5.71
N ILE A 144 16.05 -19.58 -6.82
CA ILE A 144 15.18 -19.71 -8.01
C ILE A 144 13.97 -20.60 -7.74
N GLY A 145 14.12 -21.66 -6.95
CA GLY A 145 13.02 -22.55 -6.58
C GLY A 145 11.93 -21.82 -5.78
N GLU A 146 12.32 -21.07 -4.75
CA GLU A 146 11.41 -20.28 -3.92
C GLU A 146 10.68 -19.20 -4.74
N LEU A 147 11.38 -18.55 -5.69
CA LEU A 147 10.77 -17.57 -6.59
C LEU A 147 9.73 -18.19 -7.52
N ILE A 148 9.96 -19.41 -8.02
CA ILE A 148 8.98 -20.13 -8.85
C ILE A 148 7.76 -20.54 -8.03
N GLU A 149 7.97 -21.12 -6.85
CA GLU A 149 6.88 -21.50 -5.94
C GLU A 149 6.03 -20.28 -5.56
N GLY A 150 6.68 -19.15 -5.24
CA GLY A 150 6.00 -17.90 -4.96
C GLY A 150 5.22 -17.35 -6.16
N GLU A 151 5.74 -17.48 -7.38
CA GLU A 151 5.04 -17.07 -8.61
C GLU A 151 3.77 -17.92 -8.84
N ASP A 152 3.87 -19.24 -8.68
CA ASP A 152 2.76 -20.18 -8.87
C ASP A 152 1.68 -20.01 -7.80
N GLU A 153 2.07 -19.82 -6.54
CA GLU A 153 1.12 -19.52 -5.46
C GLU A 153 0.39 -18.19 -5.71
N THR A 154 1.13 -17.15 -6.13
CA THR A 154 0.55 -15.85 -6.45
C THR A 154 -0.43 -15.94 -7.62
N LYS A 155 -0.11 -16.71 -8.67
CA LYS A 155 -1.02 -16.96 -9.80
C LYS A 155 -2.28 -17.69 -9.37
N LYS A 156 -2.16 -18.71 -8.50
CA LYS A 156 -3.30 -19.46 -7.98
C LYS A 156 -4.22 -18.54 -7.16
N ASN A 157 -3.65 -17.75 -6.26
CA ASN A 157 -4.39 -16.79 -5.44
C ASN A 157 -5.07 -15.72 -6.31
N LEU A 158 -4.38 -15.25 -7.35
CA LEU A 158 -4.94 -14.30 -8.30
C LEU A 158 -6.16 -14.87 -9.03
N SER A 159 -6.05 -16.10 -9.53
CA SER A 159 -7.16 -16.78 -10.23
C SER A 159 -8.37 -17.00 -9.31
N LEU A 160 -8.14 -17.38 -8.04
CA LEU A 160 -9.20 -17.51 -7.04
C LEU A 160 -9.89 -16.17 -6.77
N ALA A 161 -9.12 -15.11 -6.54
CA ALA A 161 -9.67 -13.78 -6.31
C ALA A 161 -10.45 -13.24 -7.52
N GLU A 162 -9.98 -13.49 -8.74
CA GLU A 162 -10.70 -13.12 -9.97
C GLU A 162 -12.02 -13.88 -10.11
N LYS A 163 -12.04 -15.18 -9.78
CA LYS A 163 -13.27 -15.98 -9.77
C LYS A 163 -14.28 -15.51 -8.71
N GLU A 164 -13.82 -15.26 -7.49
CA GLU A 164 -14.66 -14.73 -6.41
C GLU A 164 -15.28 -13.38 -6.79
N LYS A 165 -14.51 -12.51 -7.43
CA LYS A 165 -15.01 -11.24 -7.96
C LYS A 165 -16.13 -11.46 -8.98
N GLU A 166 -15.93 -12.39 -9.93
CA GLU A 166 -16.95 -12.71 -10.95
C GLU A 166 -18.23 -13.25 -10.31
N ASP A 167 -18.11 -14.12 -9.31
CA ASP A 167 -19.26 -14.67 -8.57
C ASP A 167 -20.01 -13.58 -7.77
N LEU A 168 -19.28 -12.62 -7.17
CA LEU A 168 -19.88 -11.47 -6.52
C LEU A 168 -20.62 -10.56 -7.52
N GLN A 169 -20.05 -10.34 -8.70
CA GLN A 169 -20.70 -9.55 -9.76
C GLN A 169 -22.01 -10.19 -10.22
N LYS A 170 -22.05 -11.52 -10.39
CA LYS A 170 -23.30 -12.24 -10.71
C LYS A 170 -24.35 -12.04 -9.62
N LYS A 171 -23.98 -12.14 -8.35
CA LYS A 171 -24.90 -11.90 -7.22
C LYS A 171 -25.43 -10.46 -7.20
N VAL A 172 -24.61 -9.47 -7.53
CA VAL A 172 -25.05 -8.07 -7.64
C VAL A 172 -26.12 -7.93 -8.73
N GLU A 173 -25.90 -8.51 -9.90
CA GLU A 173 -26.86 -8.47 -11.00
C GLU A 173 -28.18 -9.18 -10.64
N GLU A 174 -28.11 -10.35 -10.00
CA GLU A 174 -29.28 -11.06 -9.47
C GLU A 174 -30.07 -10.18 -8.48
N LYS A 175 -29.38 -9.54 -7.52
CA LYS A 175 -30.01 -8.67 -6.52
C LYS A 175 -30.59 -7.39 -7.12
N LYS A 176 -29.94 -6.81 -8.14
CA LYS A 176 -30.49 -5.69 -8.91
C LYS A 176 -31.76 -6.10 -9.64
N ALA A 177 -31.78 -7.27 -10.27
CA ALA A 177 -32.98 -7.80 -10.91
C ALA A 177 -34.12 -8.07 -9.91
N GLU A 178 -33.82 -8.61 -8.72
CA GLU A 178 -34.80 -8.76 -7.63
C GLU A 178 -35.38 -7.41 -7.20
N LEU A 179 -34.52 -6.38 -7.05
CA LEU A 179 -34.95 -5.04 -6.63
C LEU A 179 -35.82 -4.37 -7.70
N GLU A 180 -35.45 -4.49 -8.97
CA GLU A 180 -36.30 -4.03 -10.07
C GLU A 180 -37.62 -4.79 -10.13
N GLY A 181 -37.61 -6.11 -9.94
CA GLY A 181 -38.81 -6.94 -9.85
C GLY A 181 -39.74 -6.46 -8.74
N PHE A 182 -39.19 -6.17 -7.56
CA PHE A 182 -39.93 -5.61 -6.43
C PHE A 182 -40.59 -4.26 -6.79
N TYR A 183 -39.87 -3.36 -7.46
CA TYR A 183 -40.44 -2.08 -7.90
C TYR A 183 -41.54 -2.21 -8.92
N ARG A 184 -41.40 -3.14 -9.88
CA ARG A 184 -42.44 -3.42 -10.88
C ARG A 184 -43.68 -4.01 -10.24
N GLU A 185 -43.53 -4.99 -9.34
CA GLU A 185 -44.64 -5.63 -8.62
C GLU A 185 -45.42 -4.63 -7.76
N HIS A 186 -44.72 -3.70 -7.11
CA HIS A 186 -45.35 -2.66 -6.28
C HIS A 186 -45.81 -1.44 -7.09
N GLY A 187 -45.65 -1.47 -8.42
CA GLY A 187 -46.13 -0.41 -9.32
C GLY A 187 -45.47 0.94 -9.09
N LEU A 188 -44.21 0.97 -8.65
CA LEU A 188 -43.51 2.22 -8.31
C LEU A 188 -43.49 3.20 -9.50
N ASP A 189 -43.26 2.71 -10.72
CA ASP A 189 -43.23 3.52 -11.93
C ASP A 189 -44.58 4.18 -12.25
N GLU A 190 -45.68 3.44 -12.07
CA GLU A 190 -47.03 3.96 -12.27
C GLU A 190 -47.38 5.00 -11.22
N LEU A 191 -46.96 4.73 -9.98
CA LEU A 191 -47.14 5.61 -8.85
C LEU A 191 -46.36 6.93 -9.02
N GLU A 192 -45.11 6.88 -9.49
CA GLU A 192 -44.31 8.07 -9.79
C GLU A 192 -44.90 8.89 -10.94
N LYS A 193 -45.43 8.23 -11.99
CA LYS A 193 -46.18 8.91 -13.06
C LYS A 193 -47.43 9.59 -12.50
N GLY A 194 -48.20 8.90 -11.67
CA GLY A 194 -49.40 9.44 -11.02
C GLY A 194 -49.09 10.68 -10.15
N ILE A 195 -48.05 10.61 -9.32
CA ILE A 195 -47.56 11.76 -8.53
C ILE A 195 -47.21 12.93 -9.44
N LYS A 196 -46.47 12.70 -10.52
CA LYS A 196 -46.03 13.74 -11.45
C LYS A 196 -47.20 14.43 -12.16
N GLU A 197 -48.18 13.65 -12.62
CA GLU A 197 -49.38 14.17 -13.28
C GLU A 197 -50.24 14.99 -12.31
N LEU A 198 -50.47 14.47 -11.10
CA LEU A 198 -51.28 15.11 -10.08
C LEU A 198 -50.62 16.38 -9.55
N SER A 199 -49.31 16.35 -9.28
CA SER A 199 -48.52 17.54 -8.93
C SER A 199 -48.60 18.62 -10.00
N SER A 200 -48.52 18.22 -11.28
CA SER A 200 -48.67 19.15 -12.41
C SER A 200 -50.07 19.74 -12.50
N ARG A 201 -51.11 18.96 -12.20
CA ARG A 201 -52.51 19.40 -12.16
C ARG A 201 -52.75 20.42 -11.05
N VAL A 202 -52.29 20.14 -9.83
CA VAL A 202 -52.33 21.06 -8.68
C VAL A 202 -51.67 22.39 -9.03
N LYS A 203 -50.42 22.36 -9.54
CA LYS A 203 -49.69 23.57 -9.94
C LYS A 203 -50.43 24.40 -10.98
N ARG A 204 -51.01 23.76 -12.00
CA ARG A 204 -51.79 24.45 -13.04
C ARG A 204 -53.05 25.09 -12.47
N GLY A 205 -53.80 24.38 -11.62
CA GLY A 205 -55.01 24.89 -10.98
C GLY A 205 -54.71 26.10 -10.10
N GLU A 206 -53.68 26.02 -9.26
CA GLU A 206 -53.23 27.13 -8.42
C GLU A 206 -52.80 28.35 -9.24
N MET A 207 -52.06 28.12 -10.32
CA MET A 207 -51.59 29.19 -11.21
C MET A 207 -52.75 29.86 -11.93
N GLU A 208 -53.75 29.12 -12.40
CA GLU A 208 -54.95 29.68 -13.01
C GLU A 208 -55.69 30.61 -12.05
N VAL A 209 -55.96 30.11 -10.83
CA VAL A 209 -56.67 30.88 -9.80
C VAL A 209 -55.88 32.12 -9.41
N ARG A 210 -54.58 32.00 -9.11
CA ARG A 210 -53.72 33.14 -8.76
C ARG A 210 -53.60 34.15 -9.88
N SER A 211 -53.43 33.70 -11.12
CA SER A 211 -53.33 34.57 -12.29
C SER A 211 -54.61 35.37 -12.52
N ARG A 212 -55.79 34.73 -12.37
CA ARG A 212 -57.07 35.43 -12.46
C ARG A 212 -57.28 36.38 -11.28
N ALA A 213 -56.98 35.95 -10.06
CA ALA A 213 -57.10 36.77 -8.87
C ALA A 213 -56.20 38.01 -8.95
N SER A 214 -54.91 37.88 -9.28
CA SER A 214 -53.95 38.99 -9.34
C SER A 214 -54.41 40.20 -10.18
N LYS A 215 -55.22 39.97 -11.23
CA LYS A 215 -55.82 41.04 -12.06
C LYS A 215 -56.75 41.98 -11.27
N LEU A 216 -57.21 41.57 -10.09
CA LEU A 216 -58.06 42.34 -9.17
C LEU A 216 -57.27 43.06 -8.08
N GLN A 217 -55.96 42.84 -7.92
CA GLN A 217 -55.15 43.50 -6.89
C GLN A 217 -55.13 45.03 -7.05
N LYS A 218 -54.91 45.54 -8.27
CA LYS A 218 -54.91 46.98 -8.55
C LYS A 218 -56.26 47.66 -8.27
N PRO A 219 -57.42 47.16 -8.78
CA PRO A 219 -58.71 47.79 -8.47
C PRO A 219 -59.08 47.68 -6.99
N ILE A 220 -58.84 46.53 -6.33
CA ILE A 220 -59.11 46.38 -4.89
C ILE A 220 -58.26 47.35 -4.06
N LYS A 221 -56.96 47.51 -4.39
CA LYS A 221 -56.07 48.49 -3.74
C LYS A 221 -56.60 49.92 -3.87
N ARG A 222 -57.16 50.31 -5.02
CA ARG A 222 -57.70 51.67 -5.25
C ARG A 222 -58.96 51.95 -4.45
N MET A 223 -59.75 50.92 -4.15
CA MET A 223 -60.99 51.06 -3.38
C MET A 223 -60.75 51.33 -1.88
N ARG A 224 -59.51 51.22 -1.39
CA ARG A 224 -59.11 51.50 0.01
C ARG A 224 -60.01 50.79 1.02
N LEU A 225 -60.28 49.51 0.74
CA LEU A 225 -61.05 48.64 1.59
C LEU A 225 -60.30 48.40 2.91
N HIS A 226 -61.03 48.46 4.02
CA HIS A 226 -60.47 48.26 5.36
C HIS A 226 -60.57 46.79 5.82
N GLU A 227 -61.19 45.90 5.03
CA GLU A 227 -61.21 44.47 5.33
C GLU A 227 -59.80 43.85 5.29
N GLU A 228 -59.50 42.98 6.26
CA GLU A 228 -58.21 42.29 6.40
C GLU A 228 -57.86 41.47 5.16
N ILE A 229 -58.83 40.68 4.66
CA ILE A 229 -58.67 39.88 3.44
C ILE A 229 -58.28 40.72 2.21
N ALA A 230 -58.79 41.96 2.10
CA ALA A 230 -58.43 42.85 0.99
C ALA A 230 -56.98 43.34 1.13
N SER A 231 -56.55 43.65 2.36
CA SER A 231 -55.19 44.10 2.66
C SER A 231 -54.14 43.00 2.43
N GLU A 232 -54.44 41.77 2.84
CA GLU A 232 -53.59 40.60 2.59
C GLU A 232 -53.51 40.25 1.10
N PHE A 233 -54.66 40.22 0.41
CA PHE A 233 -54.73 39.90 -1.00
C PHE A 233 -53.96 40.88 -1.90
N VAL A 234 -53.99 42.18 -1.58
CA VAL A 234 -53.23 43.20 -2.32
C VAL A 234 -51.72 42.95 -2.24
N LYS A 235 -51.24 42.36 -1.15
CA LYS A 235 -49.83 41.96 -0.98
C LYS A 235 -49.55 40.63 -1.67
N ASP A 236 -50.43 39.65 -1.52
CA ASP A 236 -50.27 38.32 -2.10
C ASP A 236 -51.59 37.75 -2.63
N SER A 237 -51.66 37.56 -3.95
CA SER A 237 -52.81 36.95 -4.62
C SER A 237 -53.07 35.49 -4.23
N SER A 238 -52.12 34.83 -3.55
CA SER A 238 -52.27 33.45 -3.12
C SER A 238 -53.26 33.25 -1.98
N VAL A 239 -53.57 34.31 -1.23
CA VAL A 239 -54.48 34.28 -0.08
C VAL A 239 -55.87 33.78 -0.49
N VAL A 240 -56.27 33.99 -1.75
CA VAL A 240 -57.55 33.52 -2.29
C VAL A 240 -57.73 32.00 -2.27
N LEU A 241 -56.62 31.23 -2.27
CA LEU A 241 -56.63 29.77 -2.17
C LEU A 241 -56.68 29.30 -0.71
N LYS A 242 -56.38 30.17 0.26
CA LYS A 242 -56.40 29.85 1.69
C LYS A 242 -57.72 30.25 2.36
N ARG A 243 -58.34 31.33 1.89
CA ARG A 243 -59.58 31.92 2.42
C ARG A 243 -60.58 32.17 1.27
N PRO A 244 -61.01 31.13 0.55
CA PRO A 244 -61.81 31.31 -0.67
C PRO A 244 -63.20 31.89 -0.37
N GLU A 245 -63.89 31.50 0.72
CA GLU A 245 -65.22 32.06 1.06
C GLU A 245 -65.16 33.55 1.39
N GLU A 246 -64.15 33.97 2.14
CA GLU A 246 -63.97 35.37 2.52
C GLU A 246 -63.65 36.24 1.31
N PHE A 247 -62.86 35.72 0.38
CA PHE A 247 -62.55 36.42 -0.86
C PHE A 247 -63.76 36.52 -1.79
N VAL A 248 -64.58 35.45 -1.93
CA VAL A 248 -65.85 35.52 -2.69
C VAL A 248 -66.79 36.56 -2.07
N SER A 249 -66.90 36.59 -0.75
CA SER A 249 -67.73 37.57 -0.03
C SER A 249 -67.26 39.01 -0.28
N LEU A 250 -65.95 39.24 -0.27
CA LEU A 250 -65.36 40.52 -0.66
C LEU A 250 -65.71 40.87 -2.11
N LEU A 251 -65.56 39.92 -3.03
CA LEU A 251 -65.85 40.13 -4.45
C LEU A 251 -67.32 40.48 -4.69
N GLN A 252 -68.26 39.80 -4.03
CA GLN A 252 -69.69 40.11 -4.14
C GLN A 252 -70.02 41.53 -3.67
N LYS A 253 -69.41 42.01 -2.57
CA LYS A 253 -69.59 43.38 -2.08
C LYS A 253 -69.07 44.44 -3.05
N ILE A 254 -67.92 44.19 -3.68
CA ILE A 254 -67.30 45.17 -4.59
C ILE A 254 -67.74 45.00 -6.05
N TYR A 255 -68.40 43.89 -6.39
CA TYR A 255 -68.81 43.55 -7.74
C TYR A 255 -69.57 44.68 -8.47
N PRO A 256 -70.52 45.40 -7.82
CA PRO A 256 -71.21 46.52 -8.47
C PRO A 256 -70.29 47.69 -8.83
N ARG A 257 -69.13 47.81 -8.17
CA ARG A 257 -68.14 48.89 -8.36
C ARG A 257 -67.04 48.53 -9.35
N LEU A 258 -67.05 47.31 -9.91
CA LEU A 258 -66.06 46.86 -10.90
C LEU A 258 -66.59 47.07 -12.32
N GLU A 259 -65.71 47.43 -13.24
CA GLU A 259 -66.04 47.67 -14.66
C GLU A 259 -65.18 46.84 -15.63
N GLY A 260 -65.68 46.69 -16.85
CA GLY A 260 -64.96 46.07 -17.98
C GLY A 260 -64.36 44.70 -17.65
N LYS A 261 -63.05 44.55 -17.92
CA LYS A 261 -62.30 43.30 -17.70
C LYS A 261 -62.24 42.85 -16.23
N HIS A 262 -62.32 43.79 -15.28
CA HIS A 262 -62.26 43.47 -13.86
C HIS A 262 -63.59 42.89 -13.36
N LYS A 263 -64.72 43.38 -13.85
CA LYS A 263 -66.04 42.82 -13.57
C LYS A 263 -66.16 41.37 -14.06
N LYS A 264 -65.71 41.10 -15.30
CA LYS A 264 -65.66 39.74 -15.86
C LYS A 264 -64.76 38.79 -15.06
N THR A 265 -63.61 39.29 -14.58
CA THR A 265 -62.68 38.49 -13.77
C THR A 265 -63.27 38.18 -12.39
N ALA A 266 -63.91 39.15 -11.75
CA ALA A 266 -64.58 38.96 -10.47
C ALA A 266 -65.77 38.00 -10.58
N GLN A 267 -66.56 38.10 -11.65
CA GLN A 267 -67.65 37.16 -11.92
C GLN A 267 -67.16 35.72 -11.99
N TRP A 268 -66.11 35.46 -12.78
CA TRP A 268 -65.54 34.12 -12.88
C TRP A 268 -65.06 33.60 -11.52
N LEU A 269 -64.40 34.44 -10.71
CA LEU A 269 -63.93 34.04 -9.39
C LEU A 269 -65.09 33.78 -8.42
N ILE A 270 -66.16 34.58 -8.46
CA ILE A 270 -67.36 34.32 -7.64
C ILE A 270 -67.99 32.97 -8.01
N GLU A 271 -68.06 32.65 -9.30
CA GLU A 271 -68.70 31.42 -9.81
C GLU A 271 -67.83 30.17 -9.63
N ASN A 272 -66.50 30.28 -9.68
CA ASN A 272 -65.60 29.12 -9.82
C ASN A 272 -64.59 28.96 -8.67
N LEU A 273 -64.33 29.97 -7.83
CA LEU A 273 -63.21 29.93 -6.88
C LEU A 273 -63.37 28.84 -5.83
N LEU A 274 -64.57 28.66 -5.29
CA LEU A 274 -64.84 27.66 -4.25
C LEU A 274 -64.61 26.24 -4.78
N GLU A 275 -65.29 25.88 -5.87
CA GLU A 275 -65.15 24.59 -6.54
C GLU A 275 -63.69 24.31 -6.98
N LYS A 276 -63.00 25.30 -7.54
CA LYS A 276 -61.60 25.14 -7.96
C LYS A 276 -60.66 24.94 -6.77
N THR A 277 -60.89 25.64 -5.67
CA THR A 277 -60.05 25.51 -4.47
C THR A 277 -60.26 24.17 -3.80
N GLU A 278 -61.50 23.70 -3.70
CA GLU A 278 -61.85 22.38 -3.20
C GLU A 278 -61.20 21.27 -4.06
N ALA A 279 -61.32 21.35 -5.38
CA ALA A 279 -60.69 20.39 -6.29
C ALA A 279 -59.14 20.36 -6.17
N ILE A 280 -58.51 21.54 -6.00
CA ILE A 280 -57.05 21.62 -5.76
C ILE A 280 -56.68 20.98 -4.42
N GLU A 281 -57.50 21.17 -3.38
CA GLU A 281 -57.26 20.59 -2.06
C GLU A 281 -57.41 19.06 -2.08
N ASP A 282 -58.42 18.54 -2.77
CA ASP A 282 -58.61 17.10 -2.96
C ASP A 282 -57.46 16.47 -3.74
N ASP A 283 -57.00 17.12 -4.81
CA ASP A 283 -55.84 16.66 -5.56
C ASP A 283 -54.56 16.71 -4.69
N ARG A 284 -54.40 17.70 -3.81
CA ARG A 284 -53.29 17.76 -2.84
C ARG A 284 -53.36 16.62 -1.81
N LYS A 285 -54.54 16.32 -1.27
CA LYS A 285 -54.74 15.20 -0.32
C LYS A 285 -54.35 13.87 -0.98
N LYS A 286 -54.82 13.62 -2.21
CA LYS A 286 -54.45 12.45 -3.01
C LYS A 286 -52.94 12.39 -3.30
N LEU A 287 -52.32 13.54 -3.58
CA LEU A 287 -50.87 13.62 -3.82
C LEU A 287 -50.08 13.15 -2.59
N VAL A 288 -50.45 13.63 -1.40
CA VAL A 288 -49.81 13.23 -0.14
C VAL A 288 -49.98 11.72 0.12
N GLU A 289 -51.15 11.15 -0.21
CA GLU A 289 -51.36 9.69 -0.07
C GLU A 289 -50.47 8.89 -1.02
N LEU A 290 -50.33 9.33 -2.27
CA LEU A 290 -49.45 8.68 -3.25
C LEU A 290 -47.98 8.81 -2.83
N GLU A 291 -47.54 9.98 -2.37
CA GLU A 291 -46.18 10.20 -1.87
C GLU A 291 -45.87 9.29 -0.67
N LYS A 292 -46.81 9.15 0.29
CA LYS A 292 -46.64 8.20 1.41
C LYS A 292 -46.51 6.75 0.94
N LYS A 293 -47.29 6.35 -0.08
CA LYS A 293 -47.18 5.00 -0.67
C LYS A 293 -45.84 4.80 -1.36
N ARG A 294 -45.34 5.80 -2.10
CA ARG A 294 -44.00 5.80 -2.71
C ARG A 294 -42.91 5.58 -1.65
N ASP A 295 -42.94 6.40 -0.61
CA ASP A 295 -41.90 6.39 0.41
C ASP A 295 -41.90 5.07 1.18
N LYS A 296 -43.08 4.48 1.41
CA LYS A 296 -43.19 3.13 1.96
C LYS A 296 -42.52 2.09 1.08
N ILE A 297 -42.81 2.07 -0.23
CA ILE A 297 -42.18 1.14 -1.18
C ILE A 297 -40.65 1.31 -1.19
N ILE A 298 -40.17 2.56 -1.15
CA ILE A 298 -38.73 2.85 -1.12
C ILE A 298 -38.09 2.36 0.18
N SER A 299 -38.75 2.59 1.31
CA SER A 299 -38.29 2.14 2.63
C SER A 299 -38.23 0.62 2.72
N ASP A 300 -39.26 -0.08 2.23
CA ASP A 300 -39.30 -1.55 2.19
C ASP A 300 -38.17 -2.12 1.30
N ALA A 301 -37.75 -1.38 0.27
CA ALA A 301 -36.63 -1.72 -0.60
C ALA A 301 -35.23 -1.38 -0.04
N GLU A 302 -35.11 -0.66 1.08
CA GLU A 302 -33.81 -0.24 1.61
C GLU A 302 -32.91 -1.41 2.01
N THR A 303 -33.49 -2.48 2.53
CA THR A 303 -32.76 -3.70 2.90
C THR A 303 -32.06 -4.30 1.68
N LYS A 304 -32.78 -4.45 0.56
CA LYS A 304 -32.23 -4.92 -0.71
C LYS A 304 -31.14 -3.99 -1.27
N LYS A 305 -31.32 -2.67 -1.13
CA LYS A 305 -30.29 -1.69 -1.52
C LYS A 305 -29.02 -1.82 -0.68
N LYS A 306 -29.15 -2.04 0.63
CA LYS A 306 -28.01 -2.25 1.53
C LYS A 306 -27.26 -3.53 1.16
N GLU A 307 -27.96 -4.62 0.88
CA GLU A 307 -27.33 -5.87 0.41
C GLU A 307 -26.51 -5.65 -0.88
N ILE A 308 -27.08 -4.93 -1.87
CA ILE A 308 -26.36 -4.61 -3.11
C ILE A 308 -25.11 -3.77 -2.81
N TRP A 309 -25.23 -2.74 -1.98
CA TRP A 309 -24.11 -1.88 -1.61
C TRP A 309 -23.00 -2.65 -0.88
N GLU A 310 -23.35 -3.56 0.02
CA GLU A 310 -22.38 -4.42 0.70
C GLU A 310 -21.63 -5.33 -0.28
N LEU A 311 -22.33 -5.91 -1.26
CA LEU A 311 -21.72 -6.71 -2.31
C LEU A 311 -20.79 -5.87 -3.21
N GLU A 312 -21.19 -4.67 -3.59
CA GLU A 312 -20.36 -3.74 -4.37
C GLU A 312 -19.08 -3.36 -3.60
N ARG A 313 -19.18 -3.12 -2.28
CA ARG A 313 -18.03 -2.89 -1.41
C ARG A 313 -17.07 -4.09 -1.37
N LEU A 314 -17.59 -5.31 -1.29
CA LEU A 314 -16.77 -6.53 -1.33
C LEU A 314 -16.06 -6.71 -2.68
N ILE A 315 -16.71 -6.32 -3.78
CA ILE A 315 -16.08 -6.32 -5.12
C ILE A 315 -14.90 -5.35 -5.14
N GLU A 316 -15.05 -4.13 -4.60
CA GLU A 316 -13.95 -3.15 -4.51
C GLU A 316 -12.77 -3.68 -3.69
N GLU A 317 -13.05 -4.35 -2.55
CA GLU A 317 -12.01 -5.00 -1.74
C GLU A 317 -11.26 -6.08 -2.54
N LYS A 318 -11.98 -6.91 -3.30
CA LYS A 318 -11.40 -7.94 -4.17
C LYS A 318 -10.60 -7.35 -5.33
N GLU A 319 -11.05 -6.24 -5.92
CA GLU A 319 -10.27 -5.53 -6.96
C GLU A 319 -8.94 -4.99 -6.42
N ALA A 320 -8.95 -4.45 -5.20
CA ALA A 320 -7.74 -4.00 -4.54
C ALA A 320 -6.78 -5.16 -4.24
N GLU A 321 -7.30 -6.31 -3.81
CA GLU A 321 -6.53 -7.54 -3.61
C GLU A 321 -5.90 -8.03 -4.92
N ILE A 322 -6.68 -8.15 -5.99
CA ILE A 322 -6.21 -8.54 -7.33
C ILE A 322 -5.09 -7.61 -7.80
N LYS A 323 -5.24 -6.29 -7.60
CA LYS A 323 -4.21 -5.31 -7.97
C LYS A 323 -2.91 -5.50 -7.19
N LYS A 324 -2.98 -5.88 -5.92
CA LYS A 324 -1.80 -6.20 -5.10
C LYS A 324 -1.12 -7.47 -5.61
N LEU A 325 -1.89 -8.54 -5.83
CA LEU A 325 -1.38 -9.81 -6.34
C LEU A 325 -0.71 -9.65 -7.71
N LYS A 326 -1.29 -8.87 -8.63
CA LYS A 326 -0.68 -8.56 -9.93
C LYS A 326 0.67 -7.86 -9.81
N ARG A 327 0.81 -6.91 -8.87
CA ARG A 327 2.09 -6.22 -8.60
C ARG A 327 3.13 -7.15 -7.99
N GLN A 328 2.71 -8.02 -7.06
CA GLN A 328 3.58 -9.03 -6.45
C GLN A 328 4.08 -10.00 -7.52
N LEU A 329 3.19 -10.45 -8.41
CA LEU A 329 3.55 -11.33 -9.52
C LEU A 329 4.59 -10.68 -10.44
N GLU A 330 4.37 -9.43 -10.85
CA GLU A 330 5.31 -8.69 -11.70
C GLU A 330 6.70 -8.53 -11.02
N HIS A 331 6.72 -8.35 -9.71
CA HIS A 331 7.95 -8.26 -8.93
C HIS A 331 8.69 -9.60 -8.90
N LEU A 332 7.99 -10.70 -8.59
CA LEU A 332 8.55 -12.06 -8.58
C LEU A 332 9.09 -12.46 -9.95
N GLU A 333 8.35 -12.16 -11.03
CA GLU A 333 8.80 -12.42 -12.40
C GLU A 333 10.10 -11.66 -12.73
N LYS A 334 10.23 -10.40 -12.28
CA LYS A 334 11.46 -9.61 -12.46
C LYS A 334 12.64 -10.21 -11.69
N GLU A 335 12.42 -10.61 -10.44
CA GLU A 335 13.46 -11.21 -9.61
C GLU A 335 13.90 -12.57 -10.15
N LEU A 336 12.94 -13.40 -10.56
CA LEU A 336 13.20 -14.68 -11.17
C LEU A 336 14.00 -14.53 -12.46
N ASN A 337 13.62 -13.61 -13.36
CA ASN A 337 14.39 -13.33 -14.57
C ASN A 337 15.82 -12.88 -14.27
N LYS A 338 16.03 -12.09 -13.21
CA LYS A 338 17.37 -11.67 -12.78
C LYS A 338 18.19 -12.85 -12.25
N SER A 339 17.58 -13.72 -11.48
CA SER A 339 18.23 -14.93 -10.94
C SER A 339 18.53 -15.95 -12.05
N LEU A 340 17.64 -16.12 -13.02
CA LEU A 340 17.87 -16.95 -14.20
C LEU A 340 19.06 -16.46 -15.03
N ARG A 341 19.18 -15.15 -15.29
CA ARG A 341 20.36 -14.61 -15.99
C ARG A 341 21.67 -14.91 -15.28
N LYS A 342 21.71 -14.81 -13.95
CA LYS A 342 22.88 -15.21 -13.16
C LYS A 342 23.17 -16.72 -13.30
N LEU A 343 22.12 -17.55 -13.31
CA LEU A 343 22.26 -18.98 -13.51
C LEU A 343 22.82 -19.31 -14.91
N GLU A 344 22.34 -18.61 -15.95
CA GLU A 344 22.86 -18.72 -17.32
C GLU A 344 24.35 -18.31 -17.39
N GLU A 345 24.73 -17.21 -16.73
CA GLU A 345 26.14 -16.78 -16.64
C GLU A 345 27.03 -17.82 -15.97
N ILE A 346 26.56 -18.47 -14.91
CA ILE A 346 27.30 -19.50 -14.17
C ILE A 346 27.42 -20.81 -14.95
N LEU A 347 26.35 -21.20 -15.65
CA LEU A 347 26.31 -22.46 -16.40
C LEU A 347 26.92 -22.33 -17.79
N GLY A 348 26.94 -21.12 -18.36
CA GLY A 348 27.44 -20.84 -19.72
C GLY A 348 26.45 -21.20 -20.83
N GLU A 349 25.20 -21.50 -20.47
CA GLU A 349 24.14 -21.91 -21.38
C GLU A 349 22.86 -21.12 -21.12
N LYS A 350 22.09 -20.87 -22.19
CA LYS A 350 20.74 -20.30 -22.06
C LYS A 350 19.78 -21.31 -21.45
N ILE A 351 18.91 -20.81 -20.58
CA ILE A 351 17.92 -21.62 -19.86
C ILE A 351 16.55 -21.36 -20.47
N GLU A 352 15.91 -22.43 -20.92
CA GLU A 352 14.52 -22.40 -21.35
C GLU A 352 13.64 -22.72 -20.15
N ARG A 353 12.68 -21.83 -19.92
CA ARG A 353 11.72 -21.91 -18.82
C ARG A 353 10.59 -22.87 -19.15
#